data_AF-A0A9C9ENZ9-F1
#
_entry.id   AF-A0A9C9ENZ9-F1
#
_cell.length_a   1.000
_cell.length_b   1.000
_cell.length_c   1.000
_cell.angle_alpha   90.00
_cell.angle_beta   90.00
_cell.angle_gamma   90.00
#
_symmetry.space_group_name_H-M   'P 1'
#
loop_
_entity.id
_entity.type
_entity.pdbx_description
1 polymer ?
#
loop_
_entity_poly.entity_id
_entity_poly.type
_entity_poly.pdbx_seq_one_letter_code
_entity_poly.pdbx_strand_id
1 'polypeptide(L)'
;RPLFCNGKGPFRWAALSGDKNDIYATDTKVLEMFGDDDAIRRSIELAQKKIPFQGLPARIMWLGYGERDKLGLEINKMVKENVLKAPIVIGRDHLDTGSVASPYRETEGMLDGSDAIADWPILNGLLNTASGASWVSVHHGGGVGIGYSIHAGQVLVCDGTEEMAKRIERVLTNDPGIGIVRHSDAGYEEAAAFAKEKGIKIPLAKKE
;
A
#
# COMPACT_ATOMS: atom_id res chain seq x y z
N ARG A 1 -1.41 -13.92 4.41
CA ARG A 1 -0.35 -14.22 3.41
C ARG A 1 -0.87 -14.22 1.96
N PRO A 2 -1.95 -14.93 1.57
CA PRO A 2 -2.43 -14.91 0.17
C PRO A 2 -2.69 -13.50 -0.38
N LEU A 3 -3.31 -12.62 0.42
CA LEU A 3 -3.48 -11.21 0.06
C LEU A 3 -2.15 -10.49 -0.25
N PHE A 4 -1.07 -10.81 0.48
CA PHE A 4 0.25 -10.21 0.24
C PHE A 4 0.89 -10.67 -1.07
N CYS A 5 0.61 -11.89 -1.54
CA CYS A 5 1.09 -12.39 -2.83
C CYS A 5 0.59 -11.52 -4.00
N ASN A 6 -0.54 -10.83 -3.83
CA ASN A 6 -1.12 -9.92 -4.83
C ASN A 6 -0.91 -8.43 -4.46
N GLY A 7 -0.04 -8.16 -3.48
CA GLY A 7 0.30 -6.82 -3.02
C GLY A 7 -0.80 -6.12 -2.19
N LYS A 8 -1.86 -6.82 -1.77
CA LYS A 8 -2.93 -6.25 -0.93
C LYS A 8 -2.43 -6.05 0.50
N GLY A 9 -2.73 -4.90 1.08
CA GLY A 9 -2.38 -4.55 2.44
C GLY A 9 -3.12 -3.31 2.94
N PRO A 10 -2.83 -2.81 4.15
CA PRO A 10 -3.64 -1.81 4.85
C PRO A 10 -3.42 -0.38 4.32
N PHE A 11 -3.66 -0.19 3.03
CA PHE A 11 -3.63 1.08 2.32
C PHE A 11 -4.68 2.04 2.90
N ARG A 12 -4.29 3.29 3.13
CA ARG A 12 -5.12 4.28 3.80
C ARG A 12 -4.84 5.68 3.31
N TRP A 13 -5.79 6.56 3.52
CA TRP A 13 -5.61 7.98 3.25
C TRP A 13 -6.36 8.85 4.26
N ALA A 14 -5.94 10.10 4.41
CA ALA A 14 -6.56 11.08 5.28
C ALA A 14 -6.69 12.44 4.61
N ALA A 15 -7.80 13.13 4.88
CA ALA A 15 -8.09 14.44 4.32
C ALA A 15 -7.48 15.55 5.17
N LEU A 16 -6.52 16.30 4.62
CA LEU A 16 -5.86 17.40 5.34
C LEU A 16 -6.79 18.62 5.54
N SER A 17 -7.92 18.67 4.84
CA SER A 17 -8.97 19.68 5.04
C SER A 17 -9.66 19.55 6.40
N GLY A 18 -9.64 18.36 7.01
CA GLY A 18 -10.48 18.03 8.15
C GLY A 18 -11.96 17.82 7.82
N ASP A 19 -12.37 17.97 6.56
CA ASP A 19 -13.76 17.79 6.13
C ASP A 19 -14.05 16.33 5.77
N LYS A 20 -15.04 15.74 6.45
CA LYS A 20 -15.49 14.37 6.18
C LYS A 20 -16.00 14.16 4.75
N ASN A 21 -16.45 15.22 4.08
CA ASN A 21 -16.96 15.14 2.72
C ASN A 21 -15.86 14.81 1.71
N ASP A 22 -14.60 15.15 1.98
CA ASP A 22 -13.49 14.70 1.14
C ASP A 22 -13.34 13.18 1.20
N ILE A 23 -13.51 12.56 2.37
CA ILE A 23 -13.51 11.10 2.50
C ILE A 23 -14.72 10.48 1.80
N TYR A 24 -15.92 11.05 1.95
CA TYR A 24 -17.09 10.55 1.23
C TYR A 24 -16.94 10.66 -0.29
N ALA A 25 -16.33 11.74 -0.80
CA ALA A 25 -16.03 11.88 -2.21
C ALA A 25 -15.04 10.80 -2.69
N THR A 26 -13.98 10.52 -1.91
CA THR A 26 -13.07 9.41 -2.23
C THR A 26 -13.72 8.04 -2.13
N ASP A 27 -14.65 7.82 -1.18
CA ASP A 27 -15.39 6.56 -1.06
C ASP A 27 -16.26 6.34 -2.31
N THR A 28 -16.97 7.38 -2.77
CA THR A 28 -17.73 7.33 -4.04
C THR A 28 -16.82 6.95 -5.19
N LYS A 29 -15.63 7.58 -5.28
CA LYS A 29 -14.67 7.27 -6.33
C LYS A 29 -14.16 5.82 -6.28
N VAL A 30 -13.91 5.29 -5.08
CA VAL A 30 -13.54 3.88 -4.90
C VAL A 30 -14.64 2.95 -5.41
N LEU A 31 -15.91 3.26 -5.12
CA LEU A 31 -17.04 2.48 -5.63
C LEU A 31 -17.19 2.57 -7.15
N GLU A 32 -16.94 3.73 -7.75
CA GLU A 32 -16.94 3.88 -9.21
C GLU A 32 -15.83 3.06 -9.89
N MET A 33 -14.63 3.02 -9.29
CA MET A 33 -13.47 2.36 -9.89
C MET A 33 -13.42 0.85 -9.63
N PHE A 34 -13.91 0.41 -8.46
CA PHE A 34 -13.68 -0.95 -7.95
C PHE A 34 -14.94 -1.58 -7.32
N GLY A 35 -16.12 -0.98 -7.48
CA GLY A 35 -17.37 -1.42 -6.85
C GLY A 35 -17.96 -2.74 -7.37
N ASP A 36 -17.41 -3.26 -8.48
CA ASP A 36 -17.71 -4.61 -8.97
C ASP A 36 -17.12 -5.69 -8.05
N ASP A 37 -16.09 -5.37 -7.27
CA ASP A 37 -15.59 -6.23 -6.18
C ASP A 37 -16.52 -6.08 -4.96
N ASP A 38 -17.32 -7.13 -4.72
CA ASP A 38 -18.26 -7.19 -3.59
C ASP A 38 -17.61 -6.94 -2.23
N ALA A 39 -16.35 -7.37 -2.03
CA ALA A 39 -15.64 -7.16 -0.79
C ALA A 39 -15.28 -5.68 -0.60
N ILE A 40 -14.83 -5.01 -1.66
CA ILE A 40 -14.54 -3.56 -1.63
C ILE A 40 -15.83 -2.78 -1.39
N ARG A 41 -16.88 -3.05 -2.16
CA ARG A 41 -18.18 -2.38 -2.03
C ARG A 41 -18.73 -2.49 -0.62
N ARG A 42 -18.84 -3.72 -0.10
CA ARG A 42 -19.34 -3.98 1.26
C ARG A 42 -18.48 -3.31 2.32
N SER A 43 -17.16 -3.26 2.13
CA SER A 43 -16.24 -2.65 3.10
C SER A 43 -16.44 -1.13 3.18
N ILE A 44 -16.60 -0.43 2.05
CA ILE A 44 -16.92 1.01 2.03
C ILE A 44 -18.27 1.28 2.72
N GLU A 45 -19.33 0.55 2.35
CA GLU A 45 -20.67 0.74 2.92
C GLU A 45 -20.69 0.54 4.44
N LEU A 46 -20.03 -0.51 4.94
CA LEU A 46 -19.91 -0.77 6.36
C LEU A 46 -19.08 0.31 7.06
N ALA A 47 -17.97 0.74 6.45
CA ALA A 47 -17.09 1.74 7.03
C ALA A 47 -17.82 3.09 7.17
N GLN A 48 -18.60 3.51 6.18
CA GLN A 48 -19.44 4.72 6.27
C GLN A 48 -20.51 4.62 7.35
N LYS A 49 -21.13 3.45 7.52
CA LYS A 49 -22.23 3.25 8.47
C LYS A 49 -21.77 3.06 9.92
N LYS A 50 -20.59 2.47 10.13
CA LYS A 50 -20.19 1.93 11.43
C LYS A 50 -18.96 2.60 12.04
N ILE A 51 -18.13 3.28 11.25
CA ILE A 51 -16.84 3.80 11.73
C ILE A 51 -16.91 5.33 11.85
N PRO A 52 -16.98 5.89 13.07
CA PRO A 52 -16.84 7.32 13.26
C PRO A 52 -15.40 7.77 12.99
N PHE A 53 -15.23 9.00 12.49
CA PHE A 53 -13.90 9.58 12.29
C PHE A 53 -13.26 9.99 13.62
N GLN A 54 -11.92 9.93 13.68
CA GLN A 54 -11.11 10.34 14.82
C GLN A 54 -9.98 11.26 14.32
N GLY A 55 -9.94 12.52 14.77
CA GLY A 55 -8.99 13.51 14.25
C GLY A 55 -9.33 13.89 12.80
N LEU A 56 -8.31 13.96 11.93
CA LEU A 56 -8.54 14.14 10.49
C LEU A 56 -9.36 12.95 9.94
N PRO A 57 -10.43 13.19 9.18
CA PRO A 57 -11.17 12.12 8.52
C PRO A 57 -10.24 11.27 7.66
N ALA A 58 -10.31 9.96 7.84
CA ALA A 58 -9.43 9.00 7.17
C ALA A 58 -10.19 7.72 6.80
N ARG A 59 -9.69 7.01 5.80
CA ARG A 59 -10.24 5.74 5.33
C ARG A 59 -9.12 4.71 5.17
N ILE A 60 -9.46 3.47 5.50
CA ILE A 60 -8.65 2.27 5.27
C ILE A 60 -9.36 1.44 4.20
N MET A 61 -8.60 0.94 3.24
CA MET A 61 -9.07 -0.03 2.25
C MET A 61 -7.93 -0.95 1.85
N TRP A 62 -8.17 -2.26 1.82
CA TRP A 62 -7.12 -3.19 1.38
C TRP A 62 -7.05 -3.26 -0.14
N LEU A 63 -6.14 -2.47 -0.71
CA LEU A 63 -5.86 -2.42 -2.15
C LEU A 63 -4.51 -3.04 -2.50
N GLY A 64 -4.45 -3.67 -3.66
CA GLY A 64 -3.31 -4.41 -4.17
C GLY A 64 -2.49 -3.66 -5.22
N TYR A 65 -1.52 -4.36 -5.81
CA TYR A 65 -0.73 -3.83 -6.92
C TYR A 65 -1.63 -3.51 -8.12
N GLY A 66 -1.47 -2.34 -8.71
CA GLY A 66 -2.31 -1.85 -9.81
C GLY A 66 -3.62 -1.20 -9.38
N GLU A 67 -4.08 -1.40 -8.14
CA GLU A 67 -5.24 -0.69 -7.57
C GLU A 67 -4.78 0.59 -6.84
N ARG A 68 -3.67 0.49 -6.10
CA ARG A 68 -3.13 1.61 -5.28
C ARG A 68 -2.73 2.81 -6.13
N ASP A 69 -1.96 2.61 -7.19
CA ASP A 69 -1.49 3.66 -8.10
C ASP A 69 -2.66 4.33 -8.84
N LYS A 70 -3.61 3.53 -9.35
CA LYS A 70 -4.81 4.05 -10.00
C LYS A 70 -5.61 4.96 -9.07
N LEU A 71 -5.87 4.50 -7.84
CA LEU A 71 -6.61 5.31 -6.87
C LEU A 71 -5.81 6.56 -6.46
N GLY A 72 -4.51 6.43 -6.22
CA GLY A 72 -3.66 7.57 -5.85
C GLY A 72 -3.62 8.65 -6.92
N LEU A 73 -3.52 8.26 -8.19
CA LEU A 73 -3.56 9.19 -9.33
C LEU A 73 -4.93 9.88 -9.44
N GLU A 74 -6.02 9.14 -9.27
CA GLU A 74 -7.37 9.71 -9.32
C GLU A 74 -7.61 10.66 -8.13
N ILE A 75 -7.18 10.33 -6.92
CA ILE A 75 -7.23 11.23 -5.76
C ILE A 75 -6.45 12.52 -6.05
N ASN A 76 -5.25 12.43 -6.62
CA ASN A 76 -4.46 13.60 -6.98
C ASN A 76 -5.19 14.47 -8.03
N LYS A 77 -5.82 13.83 -9.02
CA LYS A 77 -6.66 14.53 -10.00
C LYS A 77 -7.85 15.23 -9.34
N MET A 78 -8.54 14.58 -8.39
CA MET A 78 -9.65 15.18 -7.66
C MET A 78 -9.23 16.41 -6.83
N VAL A 79 -8.01 16.43 -6.29
CA VAL A 79 -7.42 17.63 -5.66
C VAL A 79 -7.18 18.72 -6.71
N LYS A 80 -6.58 18.39 -7.86
CA LYS A 80 -6.34 19.34 -8.98
C LYS A 80 -7.62 19.99 -9.47
N GLU A 81 -8.71 19.23 -9.54
CA GLU A 81 -10.02 19.66 -10.01
C GLU A 81 -10.87 20.36 -8.93
N ASN A 82 -10.33 20.53 -7.72
CA ASN A 82 -11.04 21.08 -6.56
C ASN A 82 -12.31 20.31 -6.17
N VAL A 83 -12.41 19.04 -6.53
CA VAL A 83 -13.44 18.12 -6.02
C VAL A 83 -13.19 17.83 -4.54
N LEU A 84 -11.91 17.73 -4.15
CA LEU A 84 -11.46 17.64 -2.77
C LEU A 84 -10.98 19.02 -2.30
N LYS A 85 -11.28 19.37 -1.05
CA LYS A 85 -11.05 20.72 -0.52
C LYS A 85 -9.60 21.04 -0.20
N ALA A 86 -8.77 20.03 0.01
CA ALA A 86 -7.36 20.16 0.31
C ALA A 86 -6.59 18.90 -0.15
N PRO A 87 -5.25 18.92 -0.12
CA PRO A 87 -4.45 17.73 -0.37
C PRO A 87 -4.82 16.54 0.52
N ILE A 88 -4.64 15.34 -0.02
CA ILE A 88 -4.85 14.07 0.69
C ILE A 88 -3.49 13.43 0.99
N VAL A 89 -3.31 12.92 2.19
CA VAL A 89 -2.15 12.06 2.48
C VAL A 89 -2.51 10.60 2.25
N ILE A 90 -1.68 9.88 1.53
CA ILE A 90 -1.83 8.45 1.24
C ILE A 90 -0.68 7.68 1.88
N GLY A 91 -0.98 6.67 2.67
CA GLY A 91 0.03 5.82 3.28
C GLY A 91 -0.51 4.44 3.63
N ARG A 92 0.11 3.81 4.62
CA ARG A 92 -0.25 2.48 5.12
C ARG A 92 0.34 2.25 6.49
N ASP A 93 -0.03 1.12 7.10
CA ASP A 93 0.76 0.55 8.19
C ASP A 93 2.15 0.12 7.68
N HIS A 94 3.09 -0.10 8.59
CA HIS A 94 4.33 -0.81 8.31
C HIS A 94 4.11 -2.33 8.14
N LEU A 95 2.97 -2.86 8.61
CA LEU A 95 2.48 -4.18 8.22
C LEU A 95 1.98 -4.11 6.78
N ASP A 96 2.78 -4.58 5.82
CA ASP A 96 2.39 -4.72 4.42
C ASP A 96 3.28 -5.74 3.71
N THR A 97 2.87 -6.15 2.50
CA THR A 97 3.45 -7.26 1.73
C THR A 97 4.99 -7.23 1.62
N GLY A 98 5.60 -6.06 1.47
CA GLY A 98 7.04 -5.93 1.23
C GLY A 98 7.79 -5.17 2.32
N SER A 99 7.12 -4.75 3.39
CA SER A 99 7.63 -3.71 4.27
C SER A 99 7.93 -4.17 5.69
N VAL A 100 7.92 -5.47 5.97
CA VAL A 100 8.19 -6.01 7.32
C VAL A 100 8.88 -7.36 7.27
N ALA A 101 9.86 -7.53 8.16
CA ALA A 101 10.39 -8.82 8.59
C ALA A 101 10.07 -8.98 10.08
N SER A 102 9.31 -10.02 10.42
CA SER A 102 8.74 -10.25 11.75
C SER A 102 8.43 -11.75 11.91
N PRO A 103 9.40 -12.57 12.34
CA PRO A 103 9.30 -14.04 12.33
C PRO A 103 8.19 -14.63 13.21
N TYR A 104 7.63 -13.83 14.12
CA TYR A 104 6.55 -14.25 15.03
C TYR A 104 5.20 -13.62 14.65
N ARG A 105 5.09 -13.05 13.44
CA ARG A 105 3.87 -12.42 12.95
C ARG A 105 3.78 -12.46 11.43
N GLU A 106 4.18 -11.39 10.72
CA GLU A 106 3.94 -11.28 9.27
C GLU A 106 4.71 -12.30 8.43
N THR A 107 5.95 -12.59 8.83
CA THR A 107 6.87 -13.46 8.10
C THR A 107 7.05 -14.81 8.79
N GLU A 108 6.14 -15.19 9.69
CA GLU A 108 6.17 -16.48 10.39
C GLU A 108 5.89 -17.65 9.43
N GLY A 109 6.82 -18.60 9.32
CA GLY A 109 6.69 -19.77 8.46
C GLY A 109 6.64 -19.42 6.97
N MET A 110 7.61 -18.65 6.49
CA MET A 110 7.82 -18.49 5.05
C MET A 110 8.14 -19.86 4.43
N LEU A 111 7.71 -20.12 3.19
CA LEU A 111 7.84 -21.44 2.56
C LEU A 111 9.28 -21.95 2.47
N ASP A 112 10.23 -21.03 2.30
CA ASP A 112 11.66 -21.27 2.17
C ASP A 112 12.43 -21.10 3.50
N GLY A 113 11.73 -20.79 4.60
CA GLY A 113 12.33 -20.50 5.91
C GLY A 113 12.99 -19.12 6.02
N SER A 114 12.72 -18.19 5.10
CA SER A 114 13.31 -16.84 5.07
C SER A 114 12.76 -15.87 6.14
N ASP A 115 12.15 -16.39 7.20
CA ASP A 115 11.34 -15.63 8.17
C ASP A 115 12.05 -14.39 8.71
N ALA A 116 13.34 -14.53 9.04
CA ALA A 116 14.16 -13.50 9.68
C ALA A 116 14.94 -12.60 8.72
N ILE A 117 14.79 -12.77 7.39
CA ILE A 117 15.50 -11.93 6.42
C ILE A 117 14.92 -10.51 6.42
N ALA A 118 15.69 -9.56 6.95
CA ALA A 118 15.31 -8.16 7.11
C ALA A 118 15.77 -7.25 5.95
N ASP A 119 16.39 -7.78 4.90
CA ASP A 119 16.79 -6.98 3.74
C ASP A 119 15.57 -6.34 3.04
N TRP A 120 14.46 -7.07 2.96
CA TRP A 120 13.23 -6.63 2.29
C TRP A 120 12.64 -5.31 2.83
N PRO A 121 12.37 -5.14 4.14
CA PRO A 121 11.90 -3.86 4.67
C PRO A 121 12.91 -2.72 4.47
N ILE A 122 14.22 -2.99 4.52
CA ILE A 122 15.24 -1.96 4.26
C ILE A 122 15.20 -1.53 2.79
N LEU A 123 15.14 -2.49 1.86
CA LEU A 123 14.97 -2.24 0.43
C LEU A 123 13.66 -1.53 0.12
N ASN A 124 12.56 -1.84 0.82
CA ASN A 124 11.29 -1.14 0.68
C ASN A 124 11.44 0.35 1.06
N GLY A 125 12.10 0.65 2.18
CA GLY A 125 12.42 2.02 2.56
C GLY A 125 13.24 2.75 1.49
N LEU A 126 14.37 2.17 1.08
CA LEU A 126 15.25 2.76 0.06
C LEU A 126 14.55 2.97 -1.29
N LEU A 127 13.76 1.98 -1.73
CA LEU A 127 13.03 2.04 -2.99
C LEU A 127 11.94 3.11 -2.95
N ASN A 128 11.22 3.26 -1.84
CA ASN A 128 10.22 4.32 -1.68
C ASN A 128 10.87 5.71 -1.64
N THR A 129 12.05 5.85 -1.03
CA THR A 129 12.84 7.09 -1.08
C THR A 129 13.22 7.41 -2.53
N ALA A 130 13.77 6.45 -3.25
CA ALA A 130 14.17 6.63 -4.65
C ALA A 130 12.97 6.89 -5.59
N SER A 131 11.79 6.35 -5.26
CA SER A 131 10.56 6.52 -6.02
C SER A 131 9.90 7.89 -5.80
N GLY A 132 10.26 8.58 -4.72
CA GLY A 132 9.78 9.93 -4.42
C GLY A 132 8.62 9.99 -3.42
N ALA A 133 8.58 9.09 -2.43
CA ALA A 133 7.65 9.23 -1.32
C ALA A 133 7.87 10.58 -0.59
N SER A 134 6.80 11.18 -0.06
CA SER A 134 6.89 12.45 0.67
C SER A 134 7.65 12.30 1.98
N TRP A 135 7.50 11.16 2.65
CA TRP A 135 8.42 10.72 3.69
C TRP A 135 8.48 9.19 3.78
N VAL A 136 9.61 8.71 4.29
CA VAL A 136 9.91 7.30 4.50
C VAL A 136 10.42 7.11 5.92
N SER A 137 10.07 5.99 6.54
CA SER A 137 10.52 5.61 7.87
C SER A 137 11.01 4.17 7.87
N VAL A 138 12.04 3.90 8.69
CA VAL A 138 12.52 2.53 8.98
C VAL A 138 12.56 2.40 10.50
N HIS A 139 11.79 1.46 11.02
CA HIS A 139 11.59 1.26 12.45
C HIS A 139 11.94 -0.16 12.88
N HIS A 140 12.13 -0.31 14.18
CA HIS A 140 12.46 -1.55 14.84
C HIS A 140 11.45 -1.85 15.96
N GLY A 141 11.05 -3.11 16.09
CA GLY A 141 10.29 -3.65 17.22
C GLY A 141 8.81 -3.26 17.28
N GLY A 142 8.25 -2.67 16.22
CA GLY A 142 6.83 -2.36 16.15
C GLY A 142 5.99 -3.62 16.23
N GLY A 143 4.97 -3.59 17.09
CA GLY A 143 4.00 -4.67 17.27
C GLY A 143 4.47 -5.84 18.14
N VAL A 144 5.65 -6.38 17.87
CA VAL A 144 6.20 -7.58 18.54
C VAL A 144 7.32 -7.29 19.54
N GLY A 145 7.72 -6.04 19.71
CA GLY A 145 8.72 -5.62 20.69
C GLY A 145 10.16 -5.61 20.16
N ILE A 146 11.05 -5.01 20.95
CA ILE A 146 12.48 -4.86 20.63
C ILE A 146 13.10 -6.23 20.34
N GLY A 147 13.88 -6.30 19.27
CA GLY A 147 14.57 -7.49 18.79
C GLY A 147 13.79 -8.29 17.73
N TYR A 148 12.48 -8.09 17.61
CA TYR A 148 11.61 -9.05 16.91
C TYR A 148 11.09 -8.62 15.55
N SER A 149 11.24 -7.35 15.17
CA SER A 149 10.83 -6.88 13.84
C SER A 149 11.67 -5.73 13.31
N ILE A 150 11.81 -5.69 11.98
CA ILE A 150 12.33 -4.54 11.22
C ILE A 150 11.31 -4.24 10.13
N HIS A 151 10.90 -2.98 10.00
CA HIS A 151 9.81 -2.63 9.09
C HIS A 151 9.87 -1.18 8.62
N ALA A 152 9.35 -0.93 7.41
CA ALA A 152 9.38 0.36 6.75
C ALA A 152 7.97 0.92 6.47
N GLY A 153 7.87 2.24 6.52
CA GLY A 153 6.67 3.00 6.20
C GLY A 153 6.95 3.99 5.09
N GLN A 154 5.91 4.31 4.31
CA GLN A 154 5.95 5.36 3.30
C GLN A 154 4.63 6.13 3.33
N VAL A 155 4.70 7.42 3.01
CA VAL A 155 3.52 8.25 2.78
C VAL A 155 3.79 9.21 1.61
N LEU A 156 2.73 9.50 0.87
CA LEU A 156 2.64 10.48 -0.21
C LEU A 156 1.66 11.60 0.15
N VAL A 157 1.92 12.80 -0.34
CA VAL A 157 0.98 13.92 -0.36
C VAL A 157 0.45 14.10 -1.78
N CYS A 158 -0.84 13.85 -1.98
CA CYS A 158 -1.55 14.13 -3.22
C CYS A 158 -1.98 15.61 -3.22
N ASP A 159 -1.16 16.48 -3.81
CA ASP A 159 -1.36 17.94 -3.81
C ASP A 159 -1.96 18.50 -5.11
N GLY A 160 -2.31 17.63 -6.06
CA GLY A 160 -2.88 18.00 -7.36
C GLY A 160 -1.86 18.37 -8.43
N THR A 161 -0.56 18.38 -8.13
CA THR A 161 0.46 18.72 -9.10
C THR A 161 0.78 17.55 -10.05
N GLU A 162 1.22 17.87 -11.26
CA GLU A 162 1.71 16.88 -12.25
C GLU A 162 3.02 16.23 -11.81
N GLU A 163 3.78 16.95 -10.99
CA GLU A 163 5.02 16.47 -10.39
C GLU A 163 4.72 15.35 -9.38
N MET A 164 3.76 15.56 -8.48
CA MET A 164 3.31 14.52 -7.56
C MET A 164 2.64 13.35 -8.27
N ALA A 165 1.94 13.55 -9.40
CA ALA A 165 1.37 12.45 -10.17
C ALA A 165 2.44 11.40 -10.57
N LYS A 166 3.61 11.84 -11.03
CA LYS A 166 4.74 10.95 -11.39
C LYS A 166 5.34 10.24 -10.18
N ARG A 167 5.34 10.87 -9.01
CA ARG A 167 5.82 10.24 -7.76
C ARG A 167 4.81 9.22 -7.25
N ILE A 168 3.53 9.55 -7.28
CA ILE A 168 2.43 8.67 -6.88
C ILE A 168 2.44 7.39 -7.70
N GLU A 169 2.51 7.49 -9.02
CA GLU A 169 2.62 6.32 -9.91
C GLU A 169 3.80 5.43 -9.48
N ARG A 170 5.02 5.99 -9.41
CA ARG A 170 6.22 5.21 -9.08
C ARG A 170 6.17 4.58 -7.69
N VAL A 171 5.81 5.35 -6.66
CA VAL A 171 5.77 4.86 -5.26
C VAL A 171 4.67 3.82 -5.11
N LEU A 172 3.45 4.08 -5.59
CA LEU A 172 2.33 3.14 -5.41
C LEU A 172 2.39 1.93 -6.36
N THR A 173 3.25 1.94 -7.38
CA THR A 173 3.66 0.74 -8.10
C THR A 173 4.75 -0.04 -7.35
N ASN A 174 5.82 0.64 -6.94
CA ASN A 174 7.01 -0.02 -6.38
C ASN A 174 6.79 -0.57 -4.96
N ASP A 175 6.02 0.14 -4.13
CA ASP A 175 5.76 -0.22 -2.73
C ASP A 175 5.03 -1.57 -2.57
N PRO A 176 3.89 -1.83 -3.23
CA PRO A 176 3.31 -3.18 -3.24
C PRO A 176 4.13 -4.14 -4.12
N GLY A 177 4.80 -3.63 -5.17
CA GLY A 177 5.57 -4.43 -6.11
C GLY A 177 6.70 -5.22 -5.46
N ILE A 178 7.49 -4.58 -4.58
CA ILE A 178 8.57 -5.26 -3.86
C ILE A 178 8.04 -6.38 -2.94
N GLY A 179 6.82 -6.26 -2.42
CA GLY A 179 6.19 -7.32 -1.66
C GLY A 179 5.83 -8.55 -2.51
N ILE A 180 5.39 -8.34 -3.75
CA ILE A 180 5.17 -9.43 -4.70
C ILE A 180 6.50 -10.10 -5.06
N VAL A 181 7.55 -9.32 -5.32
CA VAL A 181 8.90 -9.85 -5.56
C VAL A 181 9.38 -10.69 -4.39
N ARG A 182 9.25 -10.19 -3.16
CA ARG A 182 9.62 -10.91 -1.92
C ARG A 182 8.91 -12.26 -1.79
N HIS A 183 7.60 -12.29 -2.01
CA HIS A 183 6.83 -13.54 -1.89
C HIS A 183 7.11 -14.49 -3.05
N SER A 184 7.34 -13.98 -4.27
CA SER A 184 7.78 -14.79 -5.39
C SER A 184 9.16 -15.41 -5.13
N ASP A 185 10.09 -14.66 -4.54
CA ASP A 185 11.43 -15.13 -4.17
C ASP A 185 11.36 -16.27 -3.14
N ALA A 186 10.49 -16.14 -2.14
CA ALA A 186 10.23 -17.18 -1.14
C ALA A 186 9.47 -18.41 -1.68
N GLY A 187 9.17 -18.48 -2.98
CA GLY A 187 8.57 -19.65 -3.63
C GLY A 187 7.04 -19.69 -3.62
N TYR A 188 6.33 -18.61 -3.31
CA TYR A 188 4.88 -18.58 -3.43
C TYR A 188 4.45 -18.49 -4.91
N GLU A 189 3.89 -19.60 -5.44
CA GLU A 189 3.46 -19.69 -6.84
C GLU A 189 2.45 -18.61 -7.23
N GLU A 190 1.53 -18.25 -6.33
CA GLU A 190 0.55 -17.17 -6.54
C GLU A 190 1.25 -15.83 -6.82
N ALA A 191 2.30 -15.49 -6.07
CA ALA A 191 3.06 -14.26 -6.25
C ALA A 191 3.86 -14.28 -7.57
N ALA A 192 4.44 -15.44 -7.92
CA ALA A 192 5.16 -15.60 -9.18
C ALA A 192 4.24 -15.48 -10.40
N ALA A 193 3.05 -16.12 -10.34
CA ALA A 193 2.03 -16.03 -11.37
C ALA A 193 1.53 -14.58 -11.52
N PHE A 194 1.23 -13.91 -10.41
CA PHE A 194 0.80 -12.51 -10.40
C PHE A 194 1.89 -11.58 -10.96
N ALA A 195 3.15 -11.78 -10.58
CA ALA A 195 4.28 -11.03 -11.14
C ALA A 195 4.39 -11.19 -12.65
N LYS A 196 4.23 -12.41 -13.18
CA LYS A 196 4.23 -12.70 -14.62
C LYS A 196 3.05 -12.01 -15.32
N GLU A 197 1.84 -12.10 -14.76
CA GLU A 197 0.64 -11.46 -15.31
C GLU A 197 0.79 -9.93 -15.39
N LYS A 198 1.32 -9.30 -14.34
CA LYS A 198 1.50 -7.85 -14.26
C LYS A 198 2.80 -7.33 -14.89
N GLY A 199 3.65 -8.21 -15.41
CA GLY A 199 4.93 -7.84 -16.02
C GLY A 199 5.95 -7.27 -15.03
N ILE A 200 5.88 -7.67 -13.76
CA ILE A 200 6.84 -7.27 -12.73
C ILE A 200 8.18 -7.95 -13.03
N LYS A 201 9.24 -7.14 -13.13
CA LYS A 201 10.58 -7.64 -13.48
C LYS A 201 11.25 -8.27 -12.26
N ILE A 202 11.46 -9.58 -12.32
CA ILE A 202 12.20 -10.35 -11.30
C ILE A 202 13.46 -10.93 -11.98
N PRO A 203 14.65 -10.37 -11.76
CA PRO A 203 15.86 -10.77 -12.48
C PRO A 203 16.27 -12.23 -12.33
N LEU A 204 15.96 -12.85 -11.18
CA LEU A 204 16.34 -14.22 -10.85
C LEU A 204 15.22 -15.25 -11.06
N ALA A 205 14.07 -14.84 -11.63
CA ALA A 205 13.02 -15.79 -11.95
C ALA A 205 13.60 -16.85 -12.91
N LYS A 206 13.53 -18.12 -12.49
CA LYS A 206 13.98 -19.24 -13.35
C LYS A 206 13.24 -19.09 -14.68
N LYS A 207 14.01 -18.91 -15.77
CA LYS A 207 13.45 -19.01 -17.11
C LYS A 207 12.89 -20.42 -17.25
N GLU A 208 11.58 -20.54 -17.37
CA GLU A 208 10.94 -21.75 -17.93
C GLU A 208 11.33 -21.88 -19.41
#